data_AF-A0A078AS95-F1
#
_entry.id   AF-A0A078AS95-F1
#
_cell.length_a   1.000
_cell.length_b   1.000
_cell.length_c   1.000
_cell.angle_alpha   90.00
_cell.angle_beta   90.00
_cell.angle_gamma   90.00
#
_symmetry.space_group_name_H-M   'P 1'
#
loop_
_entity.id
_entity.type
_entity.pdbx_description
1 polymer ?
#
loop_
_entity_poly.entity_id
_entity_poly.type
_entity_poly.pdbx_seq_one_letter_code
_entity_poly.pdbx_strand_id
1 'polypeptide(L)'
;MVGRGDNSEKPYAYMRDTENTMLYSPLDHHGGKFLGSWNKLINMKNNLLYEDKEKYFYEYQARHTAKLQVGSVPVCFGKCIKDVEATGGLTGEEKNCVRECYLKRVSAKDDLNLMLQQRYAGDYIKGLKDNYV
;
A
#
# COMPACT_ATOMS: atom_id res chain seq x y z
N MET A 1 1.64 -45.16 -27.30
CA MET A 1 1.39 -45.72 -25.95
C MET A 1 2.29 -44.98 -24.98
N VAL A 2 1.74 -44.07 -24.17
CA VAL A 2 2.50 -43.33 -23.15
C VAL A 2 2.50 -44.19 -21.89
N GLY A 3 3.65 -44.78 -21.56
CA GLY A 3 3.81 -45.63 -20.39
C GLY A 3 3.66 -44.86 -19.09
N ARG A 4 3.17 -45.52 -18.04
CA ARG A 4 3.19 -44.99 -16.67
C ARG A 4 4.64 -44.66 -16.27
N GLY A 5 4.89 -43.43 -15.83
CA GLY A 5 6.17 -43.03 -15.26
C GLY A 5 6.50 -43.84 -14.00
N ASP A 6 7.80 -44.02 -13.77
CA ASP A 6 8.34 -44.80 -12.67
C ASP A 6 7.97 -44.18 -11.30
N ASN A 7 7.60 -45.01 -10.32
CA ASN A 7 7.13 -44.56 -8.99
C ASN A 7 8.27 -44.13 -8.05
N SER A 8 9.52 -44.21 -8.52
CA SER A 8 10.71 -43.79 -7.80
C SER A 8 10.86 -42.25 -7.77
N GLU A 9 10.25 -41.54 -8.71
CA GLU A 9 10.29 -40.08 -8.80
C GLU A 9 9.08 -39.45 -8.11
N LYS A 10 9.34 -38.63 -7.09
CA LYS A 10 8.27 -37.86 -6.41
C LYS A 10 7.81 -36.74 -7.36
N PRO A 11 6.50 -36.59 -7.63
CA PRO A 11 6.02 -35.48 -8.43
C PRO A 11 6.24 -34.18 -7.66
N TYR A 12 7.06 -33.29 -8.23
CA TYR A 12 7.25 -31.92 -7.74
C TYR A 12 6.49 -30.97 -8.65
N ALA A 13 5.68 -30.10 -8.07
CA ALA A 13 5.04 -29.01 -8.79
C ALA A 13 5.86 -27.74 -8.57
N TYR A 14 6.33 -27.15 -9.66
CA TYR A 14 7.04 -25.86 -9.64
C TYR A 14 6.09 -24.80 -10.15
N MET A 15 5.71 -23.85 -9.30
CA MET A 15 5.16 -22.58 -9.75
C MET A 15 6.32 -21.60 -9.78
N ARG A 16 6.64 -21.09 -10.98
CA ARG A 16 7.66 -20.05 -11.14
C ARG A 16 6.96 -18.72 -11.18
N ASP A 17 7.13 -17.94 -10.13
CA ASP A 17 6.88 -16.50 -10.14
C ASP A 17 8.22 -15.77 -10.37
N THR A 18 8.19 -14.59 -10.98
CA THR A 18 9.39 -13.78 -11.28
C THR A 18 10.08 -13.24 -10.02
N GLU A 19 9.40 -13.25 -8.86
CA GLU A 19 9.93 -12.71 -7.61
C GLU A 19 10.22 -13.75 -6.51
N ASN A 20 9.63 -14.96 -6.55
CA ASN A 20 9.96 -16.01 -5.58
C ASN A 20 9.55 -17.42 -6.04
N THR A 21 10.50 -18.38 -6.05
CA THR A 21 10.21 -19.81 -6.28
C THR A 21 10.01 -20.54 -4.96
N MET A 22 8.76 -20.75 -4.55
CA MET A 22 8.45 -21.61 -3.41
C MET A 22 8.43 -23.09 -3.81
N LEU A 23 9.21 -23.91 -3.11
CA LEU A 23 9.22 -25.38 -3.23
C LEU A 23 8.20 -25.98 -2.26
N TYR A 24 7.11 -26.54 -2.77
CA TYR A 24 6.13 -27.26 -1.96
C TYR A 24 6.44 -28.76 -1.92
N SER A 25 6.57 -29.32 -0.71
CA SER A 25 6.79 -30.75 -0.50
C SER A 25 5.46 -31.52 -0.54
N PRO A 26 5.39 -32.69 -1.20
CA PRO A 26 4.19 -33.54 -1.24
C PRO A 26 3.68 -34.03 0.13
N LEU A 27 4.46 -33.86 1.20
CA LEU A 27 4.05 -34.18 2.58
C LEU A 27 3.06 -33.17 3.17
N ASP A 28 3.00 -31.93 2.64
CA ASP A 28 2.00 -30.91 3.01
C ASP A 28 0.61 -31.18 2.38
N HIS A 29 0.38 -32.42 1.93
CA HIS A 29 -0.84 -32.87 1.23
C HIS A 29 -1.52 -34.08 1.92
N HIS A 30 -1.26 -34.34 3.19
CA HIS A 30 -1.98 -35.40 3.91
C HIS A 30 -3.34 -34.93 4.44
N GLY A 31 -4.36 -35.07 3.60
CA GLY A 31 -5.77 -34.94 3.99
C GLY A 31 -6.73 -34.64 2.82
N GLY A 32 -6.94 -35.60 1.92
CA GLY A 32 -8.01 -35.54 0.90
C GLY A 32 -7.55 -35.01 -0.48
N LYS A 33 -7.11 -35.92 -1.36
CA LYS A 33 -6.55 -35.61 -2.70
C LYS A 33 -7.51 -34.94 -3.69
N PHE A 34 -8.82 -34.91 -3.43
CA PHE A 34 -9.79 -34.18 -4.26
C PHE A 34 -10.27 -32.88 -3.62
N LEU A 35 -10.68 -32.89 -2.34
CA LEU A 35 -11.23 -31.71 -1.68
C LEU A 35 -10.17 -30.66 -1.28
N GLY A 36 -8.94 -31.08 -0.98
CA GLY A 36 -7.85 -30.17 -0.63
C GLY A 36 -7.38 -29.31 -1.80
N SER A 37 -7.48 -29.81 -3.04
CA SER A 37 -7.05 -29.11 -4.26
C SER A 37 -8.00 -27.98 -4.62
N TRP A 38 -9.32 -28.20 -4.51
CA TRP A 38 -10.33 -27.14 -4.73
C TRP A 38 -10.28 -26.07 -3.64
N ASN A 39 -10.09 -26.46 -2.37
CA ASN A 39 -9.89 -25.50 -1.28
C ASN A 39 -8.61 -24.67 -1.47
N LYS A 40 -7.51 -25.27 -1.93
CA LYS A 40 -6.28 -24.53 -2.26
C LYS A 40 -6.48 -23.55 -3.41
N LEU A 41 -7.24 -23.92 -4.45
CA LEU A 41 -7.49 -23.05 -5.61
C LEU A 41 -8.43 -21.87 -5.28
N ILE A 42 -9.46 -22.10 -4.45
CA ILE A 42 -10.33 -21.04 -3.92
C ILE A 42 -9.55 -20.10 -3.00
N ASN A 43 -8.73 -20.64 -2.10
CA ASN A 43 -7.90 -19.84 -1.20
C ASN A 43 -6.82 -19.05 -1.98
N MET A 44 -6.21 -19.63 -3.01
CA MET A 44 -5.24 -18.94 -3.85
C MET A 44 -5.88 -17.81 -4.65
N LYS A 45 -7.09 -18.02 -5.20
CA LYS A 45 -7.88 -16.94 -5.82
C LYS A 45 -8.16 -15.81 -4.83
N ASN A 46 -8.55 -16.14 -3.60
CA ASN A 46 -8.80 -15.12 -2.57
C ASN A 46 -7.52 -14.37 -2.22
N ASN A 47 -6.38 -15.06 -2.05
CA ASN A 47 -5.09 -14.43 -1.76
C ASN A 47 -4.64 -13.50 -2.89
N LEU A 48 -4.75 -13.92 -4.15
CA LEU A 48 -4.44 -13.07 -5.31
C LEU A 48 -5.34 -11.84 -5.36
N LEU A 49 -6.63 -11.98 -5.02
CA LEU A 49 -7.55 -10.84 -4.93
C LEU A 49 -7.21 -9.90 -3.76
N TYR A 50 -6.65 -10.42 -2.66
CA TYR A 50 -6.18 -9.59 -1.55
C TYR A 50 -4.92 -8.83 -1.91
N GLU A 51 -3.94 -9.50 -2.52
CA GLU A 51 -2.69 -8.88 -2.99
C GLU A 51 -2.98 -7.75 -4.00
N ASP A 52 -3.89 -7.98 -4.95
CA ASP A 52 -4.26 -6.96 -5.93
C ASP A 52 -4.92 -5.76 -5.23
N LYS A 53 -5.84 -5.99 -4.29
CA LYS A 53 -6.47 -4.92 -3.49
C LYS A 53 -5.46 -4.12 -2.68
N GLU A 54 -4.51 -4.77 -2.03
CA GLU A 54 -3.46 -4.11 -1.25
C GLU A 54 -2.57 -3.27 -2.17
N LYS A 55 -2.16 -3.81 -3.32
CA LYS A 55 -1.39 -3.06 -4.32
C LYS A 55 -2.12 -1.79 -4.78
N TYR A 56 -3.39 -1.91 -5.14
CA TYR A 56 -4.22 -0.75 -5.50
C TYR A 56 -4.31 0.28 -4.37
N PHE A 57 -4.41 -0.18 -3.13
CA PHE A 57 -4.46 0.70 -1.97
C PHE A 57 -3.14 1.47 -1.79
N TYR A 58 -1.99 0.81 -1.91
CA TYR A 58 -0.69 1.45 -1.84
C TYR A 58 -0.46 2.46 -2.97
N GLU A 59 -0.79 2.10 -4.21
CA GLU A 59 -0.69 3.01 -5.36
C GLU A 59 -1.59 4.23 -5.18
N TYR A 60 -2.82 4.03 -4.69
CA TYR A 60 -3.75 5.11 -4.40
C TYR A 60 -3.20 6.04 -3.30
N GLN A 61 -2.70 5.47 -2.19
CA GLN A 61 -2.13 6.23 -1.08
C GLN A 61 -0.91 7.04 -1.54
N ALA A 62 0.00 6.42 -2.30
CA ALA A 62 1.18 7.10 -2.85
C ALA A 62 0.78 8.27 -3.77
N ARG A 63 -0.18 8.04 -4.68
CA ARG A 63 -0.68 9.08 -5.60
C ARG A 63 -1.37 10.22 -4.86
N HIS A 64 -2.15 9.91 -3.83
CA HIS A 64 -2.82 10.91 -3.01
C HIS A 64 -1.82 11.76 -2.23
N THR A 65 -0.83 11.12 -1.59
CA THR A 65 0.26 11.80 -0.88
C THR A 65 1.06 12.69 -1.83
N ALA A 66 1.42 12.20 -3.02
CA ALA A 66 2.11 12.99 -4.03
C ALA A 66 1.31 14.24 -4.43
N LYS A 67 -0.01 14.12 -4.69
CA LYS A 67 -0.87 15.28 -4.97
C LYS A 67 -0.87 16.31 -3.84
N LEU A 68 -0.93 15.84 -2.59
CA LEU A 68 -0.95 16.72 -1.42
C LEU A 68 0.37 17.50 -1.25
N GLN A 69 1.50 16.86 -1.54
CA GLN A 69 2.84 17.44 -1.47
C GLN A 69 3.12 18.38 -2.66
N VAL A 70 2.72 18.01 -3.88
CA VAL A 70 2.89 18.87 -5.06
C VAL A 70 2.13 20.19 -4.91
N GLY A 71 0.96 20.19 -4.25
CA GLY A 71 0.21 21.42 -4.00
C GLY A 71 0.80 22.34 -2.92
N SER A 72 1.69 21.85 -2.05
CA SER A 72 2.28 22.67 -0.98
C SER A 72 3.50 23.46 -1.44
N VAL A 73 4.30 22.89 -2.34
CA VAL A 73 5.53 23.49 -2.90
C VAL A 73 5.32 24.87 -3.54
N PRO A 74 4.39 25.10 -4.50
CA PRO A 74 4.27 26.39 -5.18
C PRO A 74 3.86 27.53 -4.24
N VAL A 75 3.05 27.23 -3.21
CA VAL A 75 2.64 28.25 -2.24
C VAL A 75 3.79 28.63 -1.31
N CYS A 76 4.65 27.69 -0.96
CA CYS A 76 5.84 27.98 -0.17
C CYS A 76 6.89 28.72 -0.99
N PHE A 77 7.03 28.38 -2.28
CA PHE A 77 7.90 29.08 -3.21
C PHE A 77 7.51 30.57 -3.30
N GLY A 78 6.24 30.88 -3.55
CA GLY A 78 5.76 32.27 -3.65
C GLY A 78 5.78 33.07 -2.34
N LYS A 79 5.87 32.41 -1.17
CA LYS A 79 6.00 33.10 0.13
C LYS A 79 7.45 33.39 0.50
N CYS A 80 8.35 32.47 0.17
CA CYS A 80 9.73 32.50 0.66
C CYS A 80 10.70 33.13 -0.33
N ILE A 81 10.43 33.07 -1.63
CA ILE A 81 11.33 33.57 -2.66
C ILE A 81 10.79 34.91 -3.14
N LYS A 82 11.62 35.93 -3.02
CA LYS A 82 11.26 37.31 -3.39
C LYS A 82 11.85 37.69 -4.75
N ASP A 83 13.08 37.25 -5.04
CA ASP A 83 13.78 37.54 -6.29
C ASP A 83 14.10 36.25 -7.04
N VAL A 84 13.28 35.94 -8.06
CA VAL A 84 13.48 34.78 -8.95
C VAL A 84 14.56 35.07 -10.00
N GLU A 85 14.85 36.34 -10.26
CA GLU A 85 15.75 36.79 -11.32
C GLU A 85 17.21 36.91 -10.89
N ALA A 86 17.53 36.66 -9.62
CA ALA A 86 18.91 36.63 -9.16
C ALA A 86 19.63 35.45 -9.82
N THR A 87 20.61 35.76 -10.68
CA THR A 87 21.44 34.79 -11.43
C THR A 87 22.25 33.81 -10.56
N GLY A 88 22.22 33.97 -9.23
CA GLY A 88 22.72 33.01 -8.26
C GLY A 88 21.53 32.32 -7.60
N GLY A 89 21.51 30.98 -7.63
CA GLY A 89 20.39 30.20 -7.07
C GLY A 89 20.07 30.51 -5.60
N LEU A 90 18.97 29.95 -5.08
CA LEU A 90 18.40 30.34 -3.79
C LEU A 90 19.43 30.51 -2.67
N THR A 91 19.28 31.61 -1.94
CA THR A 91 20.04 31.90 -0.73
C THR A 91 19.77 30.85 0.34
N GLY A 92 20.69 30.72 1.32
CA GLY A 92 20.51 29.78 2.43
C GLY A 92 19.24 30.05 3.23
N GLU A 93 18.87 31.32 3.39
CA GLU A 93 17.66 31.76 4.09
C GLU A 93 16.39 31.37 3.33
N GLU A 94 16.34 31.58 2.02
CA GLU A 94 15.20 31.19 1.20
C GLU A 94 15.02 29.67 1.18
N LYS A 95 16.11 28.90 1.08
CA LYS A 95 16.08 27.44 1.16
C LYS A 95 15.52 26.97 2.50
N ASN A 96 15.95 27.58 3.60
CA ASN A 96 15.46 27.21 4.92
C ASN A 96 13.98 27.59 5.10
N CYS A 97 13.57 28.77 4.61
CA CYS A 97 12.17 29.20 4.61
C CYS A 97 11.27 28.22 3.84
N VAL A 98 11.67 27.81 2.63
CA VAL A 98 10.89 26.86 1.82
C VAL A 98 10.75 25.52 2.53
N ARG A 99 11.83 25.03 3.15
CA ARG A 99 11.82 23.77 3.91
C ARG A 99 10.89 23.85 5.13
N GLU A 100 10.96 24.93 5.90
CA GLU A 100 10.09 25.13 7.06
C GLU A 100 8.63 25.30 6.66
N CYS A 101 8.35 26.09 5.62
CA CYS A 101 6.99 26.27 5.12
C CYS A 101 6.40 24.93 4.65
N TYR A 102 7.19 24.13 3.93
CA TYR A 102 6.77 22.81 3.46
C TYR A 102 6.44 21.88 4.63
N LEU A 103 7.35 21.76 5.60
CA LEU A 103 7.16 20.90 6.77
C LEU A 103 5.94 21.33 7.60
N LYS A 104 5.78 22.63 7.88
CA LYS A 104 4.61 23.15 8.61
C LYS A 104 3.29 22.89 7.88
N ARG A 105 3.28 22.94 6.54
CA ARG A 105 2.06 22.68 5.77
C ARG A 105 1.70 21.22 5.70
N VAL A 106 2.69 20.34 5.57
CA VAL A 106 2.46 18.90 5.59
C VAL A 106 1.99 18.48 6.98
N SER A 107 2.66 18.93 8.04
CA SER A 107 2.26 18.60 9.42
C SER A 107 0.85 19.08 9.75
N ALA A 108 0.49 20.32 9.39
CA ALA A 108 -0.85 20.84 9.65
C ALA A 108 -1.96 20.07 8.90
N LYS A 109 -1.66 19.48 7.74
CA LYS A 109 -2.60 18.60 7.04
C LYS A 109 -2.73 17.24 7.70
N ASP A 110 -1.62 16.67 8.19
CA ASP A 110 -1.63 15.40 8.91
C ASP A 110 -2.42 15.54 10.22
N ASP A 111 -2.22 16.63 10.95
CA ASP A 111 -2.98 16.96 12.16
C ASP A 111 -4.49 17.10 11.88
N LEU A 112 -4.86 17.79 10.78
CA LEU A 112 -6.25 17.91 10.37
C LEU A 112 -6.86 16.54 10.03
N ASN A 113 -6.12 15.70 9.33
CA ASN A 113 -6.59 14.37 8.96
C ASN A 113 -6.80 13.49 10.20
N LEU A 114 -5.88 13.56 11.17
CA LEU A 114 -6.02 12.87 12.45
C LEU A 114 -7.27 13.35 13.22
N MET A 115 -7.50 14.67 13.27
CA MET A 115 -8.68 15.24 13.91
C MET A 115 -9.98 14.78 13.24
N LEU A 116 -10.00 14.71 11.91
CA LEU A 116 -11.16 14.20 11.16
C LEU A 116 -11.41 12.72 11.46
N GLN A 117 -10.36 11.90 11.49
CA GLN A 117 -10.47 10.47 11.83
C GLN A 117 -11.03 10.27 13.23
N GLN A 118 -10.53 11.02 14.22
CA GLN A 118 -11.04 10.98 15.59
C GLN A 118 -12.52 11.35 15.65
N ARG A 119 -12.94 12.38 14.90
CA ARG A 119 -14.34 12.77 14.80
C ARG A 119 -15.22 11.67 14.19
N TYR A 120 -14.80 11.09 13.06
CA TYR A 120 -15.53 9.98 12.43
C TYR A 120 -15.64 8.77 13.35
N ALA A 121 -14.59 8.44 14.10
CA ALA A 121 -14.62 7.36 15.07
C ALA A 121 -15.64 7.65 16.20
N GLY A 122 -15.68 8.89 16.69
CA GLY A 122 -16.67 9.32 17.69
C GLY A 122 -18.12 9.23 17.18
N ASP A 123 -18.38 9.75 15.98
CA ASP A 123 -19.71 9.71 15.35
C ASP A 123 -20.16 8.25 15.08
N TYR A 124 -19.22 7.39 14.67
CA TYR A 124 -19.47 5.95 14.48
C TYR A 124 -19.88 5.25 15.79
N ILE A 125 -19.14 5.47 16.88
CA ILE A 125 -19.45 4.89 18.19
C ILE A 125 -20.82 5.38 18.68
N LYS A 126 -21.12 6.67 18.49
CA LYS A 126 -22.42 7.25 18.85
C LYS A 126 -23.56 6.60 18.05
N GLY A 127 -23.40 6.44 16.74
CA GLY A 127 -24.40 5.77 15.90
C GLY A 127 -24.61 4.29 16.27
N LEU A 128 -23.56 3.57 16.70
CA LEU A 128 -23.73 2.23 17.25
C LEU A 128 -24.58 2.27 18.53
N LYS A 129 -24.28 3.19 19.46
CA LYS A 129 -25.05 3.33 20.70
C LYS A 129 -26.54 3.60 20.43
N ASP A 130 -26.84 4.47 19.47
CA ASP A 130 -28.22 4.84 19.13
C ASP A 130 -28.99 3.71 18.42
N ASN A 131 -28.30 2.73 17.80
CA ASN A 131 -28.91 1.57 17.15
C ASN A 131 -29.11 0.35 18.08
N TYR A 132 -28.41 0.30 19.21
CA TYR A 132 -28.47 -0.82 20.17
C TYR A 132 -29.39 -0.55 21.37
N VAL A 133 -30.03 0.63 21.44
CA VAL A 133 -31.06 1.00 22.43
C VAL A 133 -32.41 1.03 21.73
#